data_AF-A0A844M3Z9-F1
#
_entry.id   AF-A0A844M3Z9-F1
#
_cell.length_a   1.000
_cell.length_b   1.000
_cell.length_c   1.000
_cell.angle_alpha   90.00
_cell.angle_beta   90.00
_cell.angle_gamma   90.00
#
_symmetry.space_group_name_H-M   'P 1'
#
loop_
_entity.id
_entity.type
_entity.pdbx_description
1 polymer ?
#
loop_
_entity_poly.entity_id
_entity_poly.type
_entity_poly.pdbx_seq_one_letter_code
_entity_poly.pdbx_strand_id
1 'polypeptide(L)'
;GGGRYDRLIEYLGGKSGYGIGFAMGIERIITILEQKEEKIQREGIYLCAMDEIYIQKLLHIATNLRKEYKVLLSYEARKLAKHLE
;
A
#
# COMPACT_ATOMS: atom_id res chain seq x y z
N GLY A 1 21.26 3.79 9.69
CA GLY A 1 22.62 3.25 9.48
C GLY A 1 22.80 1.98 10.29
N GLY A 2 23.92 1.28 10.13
CA GLY A 2 24.19 0.01 10.81
C GLY A 2 25.67 -0.27 10.93
N GLY A 3 26.01 -1.39 11.57
CA GLY A 3 27.38 -1.81 11.79
C GLY A 3 27.52 -3.17 12.45
N ARG A 4 28.77 -3.60 12.55
CA ARG A 4 29.18 -4.77 13.33
C ARG A 4 29.51 -4.34 14.76
N TYR A 5 29.08 -5.13 15.73
CA TYR A 5 29.31 -4.90 17.14
C TYR A 5 29.85 -6.18 17.79
N ASP A 6 31.14 -6.18 18.10
CA ASP A 6 31.82 -7.39 18.60
C ASP A 6 31.56 -7.69 20.08
N ARG A 7 31.18 -6.69 20.88
CA ARG A 7 31.00 -6.83 22.34
C ARG A 7 29.66 -6.34 22.87
N LEU A 8 28.73 -5.99 21.99
CA LEU A 8 27.42 -5.48 22.40
C LEU A 8 26.65 -6.50 23.25
N ILE A 9 26.77 -7.78 22.93
CA ILE A 9 26.12 -8.87 23.67
C ILE A 9 26.69 -8.97 25.10
N GLU A 10 28.00 -8.82 25.26
CA GLU A 10 28.67 -8.84 26.56
C GLU A 10 28.29 -7.63 27.42
N TYR A 11 28.20 -6.43 26.82
CA TYR A 11 27.77 -5.22 27.53
C TYR A 11 26.33 -5.29 28.04
N LEU A 12 25.50 -6.17 27.45
CA LEU A 12 24.12 -6.42 27.87
C LEU A 12 24.00 -7.64 28.82
N GLY A 13 25.12 -8.19 29.30
CA GLY A 13 25.14 -9.33 30.23
C GLY A 13 24.95 -10.71 29.58
N GLY A 14 25.01 -10.78 28.26
CA GLY A 14 24.96 -12.02 27.49
C GLY A 14 26.33 -12.69 27.34
N LYS A 15 26.35 -13.82 26.63
CA LYS A 15 27.59 -14.55 26.31
C LYS A 15 28.39 -13.81 25.23
N SER A 16 29.71 -14.03 25.21
CA SER A 16 30.59 -13.46 24.19
C SER A 16 30.11 -13.81 22.78
N GLY A 17 30.07 -12.81 21.90
CA GLY A 17 29.59 -12.96 20.54
C GLY A 17 29.50 -11.63 19.78
N TYR A 18 29.72 -11.72 18.47
CA TYR A 18 29.61 -10.60 17.54
C TYR A 18 28.21 -10.53 16.93
N GLY A 19 27.73 -9.31 16.65
CA GLY A 19 26.46 -9.06 15.97
C GLY A 19 26.62 -8.07 14.84
N ILE A 20 25.73 -8.13 13.84
CA ILE A 20 25.57 -7.12 12.80
C ILE A 20 24.13 -6.67 12.81
N GLY A 21 23.89 -5.37 12.69
CA GLY A 21 22.56 -4.82 12.60
C GLY A 21 22.54 -3.47 11.90
N PHE A 22 21.37 -3.08 11.41
CA PHE A 22 21.13 -1.74 10.91
C PHE A 22 19.76 -1.26 11.39
N ALA A 23 19.62 0.05 11.45
CA ALA A 23 18.38 0.74 11.72
C ALA A 23 18.04 1.68 10.56
N MET A 24 16.75 1.76 10.26
CA MET A 24 16.19 2.67 9.26
C MET A 24 14.95 3.33 9.86
N GLY A 25 14.81 4.64 9.67
CA GLY A 25 13.64 5.39 10.15
C GLY A 25 12.57 5.43 9.07
N ILE A 26 11.37 4.98 9.39
CA ILE A 26 10.25 4.89 8.44
C ILE A 26 9.89 6.26 7.87
N GLU A 27 9.93 7.31 8.69
CA GLU A 27 9.63 8.68 8.28
C GLU A 27 10.58 9.14 7.17
N ARG A 28 11.89 8.84 7.30
CA ARG A 28 12.89 9.18 6.28
C ARG A 28 12.67 8.39 4.99
N ILE A 29 12.26 7.13 5.08
CA ILE A 29 11.93 6.32 3.90
C ILE A 29 10.74 6.93 3.16
N ILE A 30 9.67 7.27 3.88
CA ILE A 30 8.46 7.88 3.29
C ILE A 30 8.82 9.18 2.56
N THR A 31 9.57 10.09 3.19
CA THR A 31 9.99 11.34 2.55
C THR A 31 10.81 11.11 1.27
N ILE A 32 11.72 10.13 1.27
CA ILE A 32 12.50 9.79 0.06
C ILE A 32 11.59 9.20 -1.03
N LEU A 33 10.58 8.42 -0.67
CA LEU A 33 9.61 7.87 -1.60
C LEU A 33 8.69 8.96 -2.19
N GLU A 34 8.30 9.96 -1.39
CA GLU A 34 7.52 11.11 -1.86
C GLU A 34 8.29 11.98 -2.88
N GLN A 35 9.62 12.08 -2.72
CA GLN A 35 10.48 12.78 -3.68
C GLN A 35 10.62 12.07 -5.02
N LYS A 36 10.35 10.77 -5.06
CA LYS A 36 10.21 10.06 -6.32
C LYS A 36 8.80 10.35 -6.85
N GLU A 37 8.71 11.24 -7.82
CA GLU A 37 7.52 11.37 -8.69
C GLU A 37 7.39 10.14 -9.61
N GLU A 38 7.33 8.93 -9.04
CA GLU A 38 6.78 7.81 -9.76
C GLU A 38 5.29 8.10 -9.92
N LYS A 39 4.91 8.54 -11.13
CA LYS A 39 3.51 8.63 -11.52
C LYS A 39 2.92 7.24 -11.32
N ILE A 40 2.18 7.06 -10.23
CA ILE A 40 1.43 5.83 -9.97
C ILE A 40 0.50 5.65 -11.16
N GLN A 41 0.85 4.72 -12.03
CA GLN A 41 0.02 4.41 -13.18
C GLN A 41 -1.25 3.78 -12.64
N ARG A 42 -2.40 4.41 -12.91
CA ARG A 42 -3.70 3.84 -12.55
C ARG A 42 -3.84 2.51 -13.31
N GLU A 43 -3.93 1.42 -12.56
CA GLU A 43 -4.03 0.07 -13.10
C GLU A 43 -5.33 -0.59 -12.64
N GLY A 44 -5.95 -1.35 -13.54
CA GLY A 44 -7.16 -2.10 -13.28
C GLY A 44 -8.42 -1.41 -13.77
N ILE A 45 -9.56 -1.92 -13.31
CA ILE A 45 -10.90 -1.48 -13.72
C ILE A 45 -11.53 -0.71 -12.57
N TYR A 46 -12.02 0.49 -12.86
CA TYR A 46 -12.86 1.24 -11.93
C TYR A 46 -14.34 1.06 -12.30
N LEU A 47 -15.13 0.58 -11.35
CA LEU A 47 -16.58 0.42 -11.49
C LEU A 47 -17.28 1.45 -10.59
N CYS A 48 -18.16 2.24 -11.19
CA CYS A 48 -19.02 3.18 -10.49
C CYS A 48 -20.46 3.09 -10.98
N ALA A 49 -21.41 3.40 -10.11
CA ALA A 49 -22.81 3.55 -10.46
C ALA A 49 -23.18 5.03 -10.42
N MET A 50 -23.98 5.48 -11.38
CA MET A 50 -24.56 6.83 -11.35
C MET A 50 -25.91 6.88 -10.64
N ASP A 51 -26.49 5.71 -10.36
CA ASP A 51 -27.78 5.53 -9.70
C ASP A 51 -27.68 4.33 -8.73
N GLU A 52 -28.27 4.49 -7.55
CA GLU A 52 -28.21 3.51 -6.45
C GLU A 52 -28.79 2.16 -6.86
N ILE A 53 -29.77 2.13 -7.77
CA ILE A 53 -30.41 0.89 -8.24
C ILE A 53 -29.40 -0.09 -8.86
N TYR A 54 -28.28 0.43 -9.39
CA TYR A 54 -27.27 -0.40 -10.03
C TYR A 54 -26.20 -0.92 -9.08
N ILE A 55 -26.10 -0.43 -7.84
CA ILE A 55 -25.02 -0.80 -6.90
C ILE A 55 -24.97 -2.31 -6.65
N GLN A 56 -26.13 -2.94 -6.42
CA GLN A 56 -26.20 -4.39 -6.18
C GLN A 56 -25.74 -5.20 -7.40
N LYS A 57 -26.16 -4.79 -8.61
CA LYS A 57 -25.71 -5.42 -9.86
C LYS A 57 -24.21 -5.23 -10.08
N LEU A 58 -23.71 -4.02 -9.82
CA LEU A 58 -22.32 -3.66 -9.96
C LEU A 58 -21.42 -4.46 -9.00
N LEU A 59 -21.90 -4.75 -7.79
CA LEU A 59 -21.22 -5.61 -6.83
C LEU A 59 -21.04 -7.04 -7.34
N HIS A 60 -22.07 -7.60 -7.99
CA HIS A 60 -21.97 -8.92 -8.61
C HIS A 60 -20.94 -8.92 -9.76
N ILE A 61 -20.99 -7.90 -10.63
CA ILE A 61 -20.02 -7.74 -11.73
C ILE A 61 -18.60 -7.59 -11.18
N ALA A 62 -18.40 -6.75 -10.16
CA ALA A 62 -17.10 -6.54 -9.51
C ALA A 62 -16.55 -7.85 -8.93
N THR A 63 -17.40 -8.64 -8.28
CA THR A 63 -17.00 -9.94 -7.72
C THR A 63 -16.51 -10.91 -8.78
N ASN A 64 -17.15 -10.93 -9.95
CA ASN A 64 -16.70 -11.78 -11.06
C ASN A 64 -15.39 -11.27 -11.68
N LEU A 65 -15.29 -9.97 -11.94
CA LEU A 65 -14.08 -9.38 -12.55
C LEU A 65 -12.86 -9.47 -11.62
N ARG A 66 -13.05 -9.44 -10.29
CA ARG A 66 -11.96 -9.62 -9.30
C ARG A 66 -11.25 -10.97 -9.38
N LYS A 67 -11.80 -11.96 -10.09
CA LYS A 67 -11.14 -13.25 -10.31
C LYS A 67 -9.93 -13.13 -11.24
N GLU A 68 -9.95 -12.17 -12.16
CA GLU A 68 -8.93 -12.03 -13.22
C GLU A 68 -8.29 -10.64 -13.26
N TYR A 69 -8.98 -9.62 -12.76
CA TYR A 69 -8.56 -8.22 -12.84
C TYR A 69 -8.51 -7.55 -11.46
N LYS A 70 -7.64 -6.56 -11.33
CA LYS A 70 -7.69 -5.60 -10.23
C LYS A 70 -8.90 -4.68 -10.43
N VAL A 71 -9.86 -4.72 -9.51
CA VAL A 71 -11.12 -3.96 -9.63
C VAL A 71 -11.34 -3.08 -8.40
N LEU A 72 -11.47 -1.78 -8.63
CA LEU A 72 -11.93 -0.81 -7.65
C LEU A 72 -13.41 -0.53 -7.88
N LEU A 73 -14.23 -0.71 -6.84
CA LEU A 73 -15.67 -0.48 -6.89
C LEU A 73 -16.02 0.71 -5.99
N SER A 74 -16.75 1.68 -6.52
CA SER A 74 -17.44 2.67 -5.70
C SER A 74 -18.73 2.09 -5.14
N TYR A 75 -18.90 2.17 -3.82
CA TYR A 75 -20.09 1.68 -3.12
C TYR A 75 -21.22 2.71 -3.04
N GLU A 76 -21.00 3.90 -3.58
CA GLU A 76 -21.98 4.99 -3.60
C GLU A 76 -22.30 5.39 -5.03
N ALA A 77 -23.56 5.75 -5.27
CA ALA A 77 -23.97 6.33 -6.53
C ALA A 77 -23.63 7.82 -6.55
N ARG A 78 -22.85 8.26 -7.53
CA ARG A 78 -22.49 9.68 -7.69
C ARG A 78 -22.51 10.08 -9.17
N LYS A 79 -22.52 11.39 -9.43
CA LYS A 79 -22.35 11.90 -10.79
C LYS A 79 -20.97 11.52 -11.33
N LEU A 80 -20.88 11.28 -12.63
CA LEU A 80 -19.64 10.87 -13.29
C LEU A 80 -18.44 11.77 -12.96
N ALA A 81 -18.62 13.09 -12.92
CA ALA A 81 -17.54 14.01 -12.55
C ALA A 81 -16.94 13.71 -11.17
N LYS A 82 -17.77 13.37 -10.18
CA LYS A 82 -17.34 13.02 -8.81
C LYS A 82 -16.66 11.65 -8.70
N HIS A 83 -16.77 10.83 -9.75
CA HIS A 83 -16.08 9.55 -9.85
C HIS A 83 -14.71 9.66 -10.53
N LEU A 84 -14.48 10.73 -11.30
CA LEU A 84 -13.27 10.93 -12.10
C LEU A 84 -12.29 11.96 -11.52
N GLU A 85 -12.75 12.80 -10.58
CA GLU A 85 -11.90 13.62 -9.68
C GLU A 85 -10.97 12.72 -8.84
#